data_AF-A0A9D6WFP7-F1
#
_entry.id   AF-A0A9D6WFP7-F1
#
_cell.length_a   1.000
_cell.length_b   1.000
_cell.length_c   1.000
_cell.angle_alpha   90.00
_cell.angle_beta   90.00
_cell.angle_gamma   90.00
#
_symmetry.space_group_name_H-M   'P 1'
#
loop_
_entity.id
_entity.type
_entity.pdbx_description
1 polymer ?
#
loop_
_entity_poly.entity_id
_entity_poly.type
_entity_poly.pdbx_seq_one_letter_code
_entity_poly.pdbx_strand_id
1 'polypeptide(L)'
;MSHKIVSKSAAETTRQQVIREKEIGQHIGYRYDVNLVPDYARLTPFLRKYMELMGWQDLNWLEDVHLGYEEGSAAVFDRNVNGWVTVPDGMVLPENQQDRDMIARELLIKFQMSQRHPLVELNRTYRKF
;
A
#
# COMPACT_ATOMS: atom_id res chain seq x y z
N MET A 1 -27.04 -33.88 -17.19
CA MET A 1 -25.97 -34.55 -16.41
C MET A 1 -25.50 -33.61 -15.32
N SER A 2 -25.96 -33.82 -14.08
CA SER A 2 -25.58 -32.98 -12.93
C SER A 2 -24.10 -33.15 -12.61
N HIS A 3 -23.35 -32.05 -12.58
CA HIS A 3 -21.99 -32.03 -12.07
C HIS A 3 -22.04 -32.23 -10.55
N LYS A 4 -21.57 -33.40 -10.08
CA LYS A 4 -21.33 -33.63 -8.64
C LYS A 4 -20.12 -32.78 -8.23
N ILE A 5 -20.35 -31.78 -7.39
CA ILE A 5 -19.28 -31.10 -6.67
C ILE A 5 -18.70 -32.13 -5.69
N VAL A 6 -17.49 -32.60 -5.95
CA VAL A 6 -16.76 -33.50 -5.03
C VAL A 6 -16.18 -32.65 -3.91
N SER A 7 -16.79 -32.69 -2.73
CA SER A 7 -16.23 -32.09 -1.52
C SER A 7 -15.03 -32.91 -1.06
N LYS A 8 -13.83 -32.31 -1.06
CA LYS A 8 -12.64 -32.94 -0.49
C LYS A 8 -12.78 -33.07 1.02
N SER A 9 -12.25 -34.15 1.59
CA SER A 9 -12.26 -34.35 3.04
C SER A 9 -11.31 -33.35 3.73
N ALA A 10 -11.59 -33.00 4.99
CA ALA A 10 -10.76 -32.08 5.76
C ALA A 10 -9.29 -32.53 5.84
N ALA A 11 -9.04 -33.84 6.00
CA ALA A 11 -7.70 -34.41 6.07
C ALA A 11 -6.91 -34.25 4.75
N GLU A 12 -7.58 -34.38 3.60
CA GLU A 12 -6.99 -34.19 2.28
C GLU A 12 -6.63 -32.72 2.02
N THR A 13 -7.48 -31.82 2.51
CA THR A 13 -7.28 -30.36 2.42
C THR A 13 -6.07 -29.94 3.24
N THR A 14 -5.96 -30.42 4.49
CA THR A 14 -4.79 -30.17 5.36
C THR A 14 -3.51 -30.72 4.74
N ARG A 15 -3.54 -31.90 4.12
CA ARG A 15 -2.36 -32.48 3.47
C ARG A 15 -1.90 -31.67 2.26
N GLN A 16 -2.82 -31.19 1.42
CA GLN A 16 -2.47 -30.33 0.29
C GLN A 16 -1.95 -28.95 0.74
N GLN A 17 -2.51 -28.40 1.82
CA GLN A 17 -2.03 -27.15 2.42
C GLN A 17 -0.58 -27.28 2.93
N VAL A 18 -0.25 -28.37 3.64
CA VAL A 18 1.12 -28.63 4.14
C VAL A 18 2.13 -28.84 2.99
N ILE A 19 1.72 -29.52 1.92
CA ILE A 19 2.58 -29.70 0.73
C ILE A 19 2.85 -28.33 0.08
N ARG A 20 1.81 -27.52 -0.08
CA ARG A 20 1.93 -26.16 -0.64
C ARG A 20 2.83 -25.29 0.23
N GLU A 21 2.60 -25.22 1.55
CA GLU A 21 3.43 -24.45 2.49
C GLU A 21 4.92 -24.87 2.49
N LYS A 22 5.23 -26.14 2.18
CA LYS A 22 6.62 -26.58 1.98
C LYS A 22 7.21 -26.14 0.64
N GLU A 23 6.41 -26.04 -0.40
CA GLU A 23 6.85 -25.62 -1.74
C GLU A 23 7.02 -24.09 -1.86
N ILE A 24 6.17 -23.31 -1.20
CA ILE A 24 6.16 -21.83 -1.32
C ILE A 24 6.63 -21.08 -0.06
N GLY A 25 6.97 -21.79 1.02
CA GLY A 25 7.24 -21.21 2.34
C GLY A 25 5.97 -21.00 3.16
N GLN A 26 6.12 -20.83 4.48
CA GLN A 26 4.97 -20.61 5.36
C GLN A 26 4.17 -19.39 4.90
N HIS A 27 2.84 -19.57 4.77
CA HIS A 27 1.94 -18.46 4.59
C HIS A 27 1.87 -17.69 5.92
N ILE A 28 2.75 -16.71 6.10
CA ILE A 28 2.55 -15.69 7.13
C ILE A 28 1.32 -14.92 6.64
N GLY A 29 0.15 -15.20 7.21
CA GLY A 29 -1.07 -14.48 6.87
C GLY A 29 -0.83 -12.99 7.03
N TYR A 30 -1.43 -12.18 6.16
CA TYR A 30 -1.38 -10.72 6.27
C TYR A 30 -1.92 -10.34 7.65
N ARG A 31 -1.05 -9.83 8.52
CA ARG A 31 -1.43 -9.42 9.87
C ARG A 31 -1.81 -7.95 9.76
N TYR A 32 -3.10 -7.68 9.65
CA TYR A 32 -3.64 -6.33 9.80
C TYR A 32 -3.18 -5.79 11.16
N ASP A 33 -2.25 -4.85 11.14
CA ASP A 33 -2.04 -4.01 12.30
C ASP A 33 -3.12 -2.93 12.24
N VAL A 34 -4.15 -3.10 13.07
CA VAL A 34 -5.29 -2.17 13.13
C VAL A 34 -4.87 -0.72 13.40
N ASN A 35 -3.66 -0.49 13.93
CA ASN A 35 -3.12 0.85 14.14
C ASN A 35 -2.53 1.47 12.87
N LEU A 36 -2.30 0.69 11.82
CA LEU A 36 -1.78 1.12 10.53
C LEU A 36 -2.90 1.37 9.51
N VAL A 37 -4.12 0.90 9.79
CA VAL A 37 -5.29 1.18 8.95
C VAL A 37 -5.58 2.68 8.94
N PRO A 38 -5.88 3.27 7.77
CA PRO A 38 -6.27 4.67 7.67
C PRO A 38 -7.46 5.06 8.57
N ASP A 39 -7.26 6.04 9.46
CA ASP A 39 -8.37 6.71 10.13
C ASP A 39 -9.09 7.68 9.15
N TYR A 40 -10.26 7.28 8.67
CA TYR A 40 -11.02 8.05 7.69
C TYR A 40 -11.55 9.41 8.21
N ALA A 41 -11.61 9.61 9.53
CA ALA A 41 -11.93 10.91 10.10
C ALA A 41 -10.81 11.94 9.87
N ARG A 42 -9.59 11.47 9.60
CA ARG A 42 -8.38 12.29 9.41
C ARG A 42 -7.95 12.42 7.95
N LEU A 43 -8.79 11.99 7.00
CA LEU A 43 -8.50 12.17 5.58
C LEU A 43 -8.18 13.62 5.27
N THR A 44 -7.03 13.82 4.65
CA THR A 44 -6.70 15.11 4.07
C THR A 44 -7.70 15.45 2.96
N PRO A 45 -7.87 16.76 2.63
CA PRO A 45 -8.72 17.15 1.50
C PRO A 45 -8.32 16.48 0.18
N PHE A 46 -7.01 16.24 -0.01
CA PHE A 46 -6.51 15.53 -1.18
C PHE A 46 -6.93 14.07 -1.20
N LEU A 47 -6.72 13.32 -0.10
CA LEU A 47 -7.06 11.90 -0.03
C LEU A 47 -8.57 11.66 -0.19
N ARG A 48 -9.40 12.54 0.39
CA ARG A 48 -10.85 12.51 0.18
C ARG A 48 -11.21 12.62 -1.30
N LYS A 49 -10.68 13.64 -1.97
CA LYS A 49 -10.91 13.84 -3.41
C LYS A 49 -10.38 12.68 -4.25
N TYR A 50 -9.23 12.12 -3.87
CA TYR A 50 -8.66 10.96 -4.53
C TYR A 50 -9.60 9.75 -4.46
N MET A 51 -10.12 9.42 -3.28
CA MET A 51 -11.10 8.33 -3.13
C MET A 51 -12.36 8.55 -3.98
N GLU A 52 -12.90 9.78 -3.98
CA GLU A 52 -14.07 10.15 -4.78
C GLU A 52 -13.83 9.97 -6.29
N LEU A 53 -12.67 10.42 -6.79
CA LEU A 53 -12.31 10.29 -8.21
C LEU A 53 -12.09 8.84 -8.64
N MET A 54 -11.49 8.04 -7.76
CA MET A 54 -11.21 6.63 -8.05
C MET A 54 -12.43 5.72 -7.85
N GLY A 55 -13.49 6.22 -7.19
CA GLY A 55 -14.66 5.43 -6.81
C GLY A 55 -14.33 4.37 -5.75
N TRP A 56 -13.35 4.65 -4.89
CA TRP A 56 -12.87 3.71 -3.88
C TRP A 56 -13.59 3.89 -2.55
N GLN A 57 -13.84 2.78 -1.86
CA GLN A 57 -14.52 2.77 -0.56
C GLN A 57 -13.55 2.91 0.62
N ASP A 58 -12.27 2.59 0.41
CA ASP A 58 -11.24 2.54 1.44
C ASP A 58 -9.86 2.92 0.87
N LEU A 59 -8.89 3.10 1.77
CA LEU A 59 -7.47 3.34 1.45
C LEU A 59 -6.55 2.26 2.05
N ASN A 60 -7.06 1.06 2.30
CA ASN A 60 -6.31 0.05 3.04
C ASN A 60 -5.04 -0.42 2.32
N TRP A 61 -4.96 -0.29 0.99
CA TRP A 61 -3.73 -0.55 0.23
C TRP A 61 -2.56 0.40 0.59
N LEU A 62 -2.85 1.50 1.29
CA LEU A 62 -1.89 2.45 1.83
C LEU A 62 -1.60 2.23 3.33
N GLU A 63 -2.05 1.11 3.92
CA GLU A 63 -1.86 0.85 5.34
C GLU A 63 -0.37 0.80 5.73
N ASP A 64 0.47 0.25 4.85
CA ASP A 64 1.91 0.10 5.03
C ASP A 64 2.74 1.31 4.54
N VAL A 65 2.09 2.47 4.34
CA VAL A 65 2.75 3.72 3.96
C VAL A 65 2.79 4.65 5.16
N HIS A 66 4.00 5.03 5.57
CA HIS A 66 4.22 5.79 6.80
C HIS A 66 5.20 6.94 6.62
N LEU A 67 5.10 7.92 7.52
CA LEU A 67 6.14 8.92 7.65
C LEU A 67 7.28 8.40 8.53
N GLY A 68 8.48 8.30 7.96
CA GLY A 68 9.71 7.95 8.65
C GLY A 68 10.79 9.01 8.47
N TYR A 69 12.04 8.60 8.69
CA TYR A 69 13.21 9.43 8.49
C TYR A 69 14.26 8.66 7.70
N GLU A 70 14.81 9.30 6.68
CA GLU A 70 15.94 8.83 5.88
C GLU A 70 17.08 9.85 6.03
N GLU A 71 18.25 9.40 6.49
CA GLU A 71 19.42 10.26 6.73
C GLU A 71 19.13 11.52 7.59
N GLY A 72 18.19 11.40 8.54
CA GLY A 72 17.80 12.50 9.43
C GLY A 72 16.76 13.47 8.83
N SER A 73 16.38 13.28 7.57
CA SER A 73 15.32 14.04 6.90
C SER A 73 14.02 13.27 6.89
N ALA A 74 12.89 13.95 7.01
CA ALA A 74 11.59 13.29 6.91
C ALA A 74 11.39 12.69 5.52
N ALA A 75 10.93 11.44 5.46
CA ALA A 75 10.71 10.72 4.23
C ALA A 75 9.47 9.83 4.35
N VAL A 76 8.75 9.67 3.25
CA VAL A 76 7.68 8.70 3.12
C VAL A 76 8.31 7.33 2.86
N PHE A 77 8.00 6.37 3.72
CA PHE A 77 8.37 4.98 3.52
C PHE A 77 7.19 4.22 2.89
N ASP A 78 7.42 3.65 1.71
CA ASP A 78 6.50 2.73 1.06
C ASP A 78 7.05 1.31 1.19
N ARG A 79 6.48 0.54 2.12
CA ARG A 79 6.90 -0.85 2.38
C ARG A 79 6.58 -1.78 1.21
N ASN A 80 5.57 -1.48 0.39
CA ASN A 80 5.15 -2.35 -0.71
C ASN A 80 6.28 -2.52 -1.74
N VAL A 81 7.08 -1.47 -1.92
CA VAL A 81 8.25 -1.46 -2.82
C VAL A 81 9.58 -1.36 -2.06
N ASN A 82 9.54 -1.36 -0.73
CA ASN A 82 10.68 -1.13 0.15
C ASN A 82 11.50 0.11 -0.26
N GLY A 83 10.81 1.23 -0.45
CA GLY A 83 11.38 2.46 -0.99
C GLY A 83 11.06 3.70 -0.15
N TRP A 84 11.85 4.74 -0.37
CA TRP A 84 11.72 6.04 0.28
C TRP A 84 11.40 7.13 -0.74
N VAL A 85 10.54 8.07 -0.35
CA VAL A 85 10.25 9.29 -1.11
C VAL A 85 10.48 10.48 -0.19
N THR A 86 11.35 11.39 -0.58
CA THR A 86 11.70 12.56 0.24
C THR A 86 10.51 13.51 0.39
N VAL A 87 10.36 14.07 1.60
CA VAL A 87 9.38 15.12 1.87
C VAL A 87 9.99 16.48 1.51
N PRO A 88 9.21 17.43 0.97
CA PRO A 88 9.71 18.78 0.71
C PRO A 88 10.25 19.47 1.97
N ASP A 89 11.38 20.15 1.83
CA ASP A 89 11.99 20.90 2.92
C ASP A 89 11.07 21.99 3.47
N GLY A 90 11.12 22.20 4.80
CA GLY A 90 10.33 23.23 5.47
C GLY A 90 8.84 22.92 5.62
N MET A 91 8.39 21.72 5.21
CA MET A 91 7.03 21.28 5.48
C MET A 91 6.81 21.10 6.99
N VAL A 92 5.77 21.74 7.52
CA VAL A 92 5.36 21.54 8.91
C VAL A 92 4.64 20.19 9.02
N LEU A 93 5.23 19.27 9.79
CA LEU A 93 4.69 17.94 10.00
C LEU A 93 3.88 17.89 11.30
N PRO A 94 2.75 17.17 11.33
CA PRO A 94 1.93 17.03 12.53
C PRO A 94 2.63 16.18 13.59
N GLU A 95 2.26 16.41 14.86
CA GLU A 95 2.86 15.69 15.99
C GLU A 95 2.28 14.28 16.21
N ASN A 96 1.02 14.05 15.83
CA ASN A 96 0.40 12.73 15.99
C ASN A 96 0.73 11.81 14.82
N GLN A 97 0.83 10.50 15.10
CA GLN A 97 1.25 9.51 14.12
C GLN A 97 0.26 9.37 12.96
N GLN A 98 -1.05 9.37 13.25
CA GLN A 98 -2.07 9.15 12.22
C GLN A 98 -2.10 10.26 11.17
N ASP A 99 -2.01 11.53 11.57
CA ASP A 99 -1.95 12.66 10.64
C ASP A 99 -0.64 12.65 9.84
N ARG A 100 0.48 12.24 10.46
CA ARG A 100 1.75 12.03 9.74
C ARG A 100 1.61 10.99 8.65
N ASP A 101 1.00 9.86 8.97
CA ASP A 101 0.79 8.78 8.02
C ASP A 101 -0.21 9.19 6.93
N MET A 102 -1.25 9.98 7.24
CA MET A 102 -2.13 10.58 6.23
C MET A 102 -1.36 11.50 5.26
N ILE A 103 -0.47 12.33 5.77
CA ILE A 103 0.39 13.16 4.92
C ILE A 103 1.34 12.30 4.08
N ALA A 104 1.92 11.24 4.65
CA ALA A 104 2.79 10.33 3.91
C ALA A 104 2.06 9.67 2.73
N ARG A 105 0.84 9.18 2.96
CA ARG A 105 -0.05 8.60 1.94
C ARG A 105 -0.38 9.59 0.83
N GLU A 106 -0.74 10.82 1.21
CA GLU A 106 -0.98 11.90 0.26
C GLU A 106 0.26 12.20 -0.59
N LEU A 107 1.43 12.33 0.04
CA LEU A 107 2.68 12.64 -0.63
C LEU A 107 3.09 11.53 -1.60
N LEU A 108 2.92 10.26 -1.22
CA LEU A 108 3.17 9.12 -2.12
C LEU A 108 2.29 9.21 -3.37
N ILE A 109 0.98 9.40 -3.22
CA ILE A 109 0.06 9.50 -4.37
C ILE A 109 0.42 10.69 -5.24
N LYS A 110 0.70 11.86 -4.64
CA LYS A 110 1.15 13.05 -5.39
C LYS A 110 2.43 12.79 -6.16
N PHE A 111 3.39 12.08 -5.57
CA PHE A 111 4.62 11.67 -6.24
C PHE A 111 4.33 10.72 -7.41
N GLN A 112 3.54 9.67 -7.20
CA GLN A 112 3.16 8.70 -8.24
C GLN A 112 2.42 9.36 -9.41
N MET A 113 1.59 10.36 -9.14
CA MET A 113 0.85 11.14 -10.15
C MET A 113 1.65 12.30 -10.74
N SER A 114 2.87 12.56 -10.25
CA SER A 114 3.66 13.71 -10.66
C SER A 114 4.14 13.58 -12.10
N GLN A 115 4.13 14.70 -12.85
CA GLN A 115 4.78 14.79 -14.16
C GLN A 115 6.29 14.56 -14.10
N ARG A 116 6.89 14.66 -12.91
CA ARG A 116 8.32 14.39 -12.66
C ARG A 116 8.59 12.94 -12.21
N HIS A 117 7.57 12.09 -12.18
CA HIS A 117 7.76 10.70 -11.79
C HIS A 117 8.66 9.98 -12.81
N PRO A 118 9.65 9.17 -12.40
CA PRO A 118 10.59 8.52 -13.32
C PRO A 118 9.92 7.69 -14.42
N LEU A 119 8.77 7.07 -14.12
CA LEU A 119 8.02 6.31 -15.13
C LEU A 119 7.46 7.19 -16.27
N VAL A 120 7.22 8.48 -16.03
CA VAL A 120 6.79 9.41 -17.09
C VAL A 120 7.94 9.63 -18.08
N GLU A 121 9.16 9.79 -17.59
CA GLU A 121 10.34 9.92 -18.44
C GLU A 121 10.63 8.61 -19.18
N LEU A 122 10.59 7.47 -18.49
CA LEU A 122 10.77 6.16 -19.12
C LEU A 122 9.72 5.90 -20.22
N ASN A 123 8.46 6.27 -19.97
CA ASN A 123 7.40 6.18 -20.98
C ASN A 123 7.74 7.08 -22.19
N ARG A 124 8.11 8.35 -21.98
CA ARG A 124 8.49 9.24 -23.09
C ARG A 124 9.67 8.71 -23.91
N THR A 125 10.66 8.12 -23.26
CA THR A 125 11.88 7.62 -23.91
C THR A 125 11.67 6.30 -24.64
N TYR A 126 10.85 5.38 -24.09
CA TYR A 126 10.80 3.99 -24.55
C TYR A 126 9.43 3.53 -25.06
N ARG A 127 8.37 4.34 -24.99
CA ARG A 127 7.05 3.95 -25.48
C ARG A 127 7.11 3.65 -26.97
N LYS A 128 6.76 2.42 -27.33
CA LYS A 128 6.54 2.01 -28.71
C LYS A 128 5.07 2.26 -29.03
N PHE A 129 4.83 2.96 -30.14
CA PHE A 129 3.55 3.29 -30.78
C PHE A 129 2.38 3.56 -29.79
#